data_AF-A0A920NRI8-F1
#
_entry.id   AF-A0A920NRI8-F1
#
_cell.length_a   1.000
_cell.length_b   1.000
_cell.length_c   1.000
_cell.angle_alpha   90.00
_cell.angle_beta   90.00
_cell.angle_gamma   90.00
#
_symmetry.space_group_name_H-M   'P 1'
#
loop_
_entity.id
_entity.type
_entity.pdbx_description
1 polymer ?
#
loop_
_entity_poly.entity_id
_entity_poly.type
_entity_poly.pdbx_seq_one_letter_code
_entity_poly.pdbx_strand_id
1 'polypeptide(L)' 'MQNEESLAKIIAKTGTLSGVSCLSGYIFTTRGDPLAFSILMNGYVDEAKPFRNLQDKIVNALTEIKL' A
#
# COMPACT_ATOMS: atom_id res chain seq x y z
N MET A 1 -21.15 -21.77 11.36
CA MET A 1 -20.08 -20.82 11.73
C MET A 1 -19.56 -20.27 10.41
N GLN A 2 -19.85 -19.01 10.11
CA GLN A 2 -19.44 -18.38 8.85
C GLN A 2 -17.91 -18.37 8.79
N ASN A 3 -17.35 -18.95 7.72
CA ASN A 3 -15.95 -18.77 7.38
C ASN A 3 -15.76 -17.29 7.03
N GLU A 4 -15.38 -16.47 8.00
CA GLU A 4 -14.77 -15.18 7.71
C GLU A 4 -13.42 -15.47 7.06
N GLU A 5 -13.34 -15.33 5.74
CA GLU A 5 -12.05 -15.03 5.11
C GLU A 5 -11.56 -13.73 5.76
N SER A 6 -10.62 -13.85 6.70
CA SER A 6 -9.96 -12.68 7.25
C SER A 6 -9.42 -11.87 6.07
N LEU A 7 -9.84 -10.62 5.89
CA LEU A 7 -9.30 -9.76 4.85
C LEU A 7 -7.95 -9.21 5.32
N ALA A 8 -6.98 -9.07 4.41
CA ALA A 8 -5.70 -8.45 4.73
C ALA A 8 -5.95 -7.00 5.21
N LYS A 9 -5.36 -6.63 6.36
CA LYS A 9 -5.54 -5.30 6.95
C LYS A 9 -4.33 -4.44 6.63
N ILE A 10 -4.56 -3.25 6.08
CA ILE A 10 -3.50 -2.30 5.72
C ILE A 10 -3.56 -1.11 6.67
N ILE A 11 -2.43 -0.76 7.30
CA ILE A 11 -2.27 0.46 8.09
C ILE A 11 -1.11 1.25 7.50
N ALA A 12 -1.41 2.41 6.92
CA ALA A 12 -0.40 3.21 6.24
C ALA A 12 -0.62 4.71 6.46
N LYS A 13 0.46 5.47 6.29
CA LYS A 13 0.46 6.92 6.31
C LYS A 13 0.80 7.45 4.93
N THR A 14 0.01 8.42 4.47
CA THR A 14 0.25 9.18 3.25
C THR A 14 1.14 10.39 3.52
N GLY A 15 1.94 10.75 2.53
CA GLY A 15 2.66 12.02 2.45
C GLY A 15 2.56 12.58 1.04
N THR A 16 2.23 13.86 0.91
CA THR A 16 2.05 14.50 -0.41
C THR A 16 2.64 15.91 -0.37
N LEU A 17 3.46 16.23 -1.39
CA LEU A 17 3.92 17.58 -1.70
C LEU A 17 3.78 17.79 -3.22
N SER A 18 4.09 19.00 -3.70
CA SER A 18 4.17 19.24 -5.14
C SER A 18 5.21 18.32 -5.78
N GLY A 19 4.82 17.56 -6.80
CA GLY A 19 5.67 16.58 -7.49
C GLY A 19 6.11 15.36 -6.65
N VAL A 20 5.48 15.13 -5.49
CA VAL A 20 5.82 14.04 -4.57
C VAL A 20 4.59 13.37 -3.98
N SER A 21 4.59 12.04 -3.99
CA SER A 21 3.62 11.22 -3.28
C SER A 21 4.32 10.02 -2.63
N CYS A 22 4.04 9.81 -1.35
CA CYS A 22 4.59 8.71 -0.57
C CYS A 22 3.48 7.97 0.19
N LEU A 23 3.67 6.65 0.35
CA LEU A 23 2.83 5.78 1.17
C LEU A 23 3.72 4.79 1.90
N SER A 24 3.64 4.73 3.23
CA SER A 24 4.43 3.80 4.04
C SER A 24 3.56 3.19 5.12
N GLY A 25 3.79 1.91 5.44
CA GLY A 25 2.93 1.21 6.39
C GLY A 25 3.21 -0.28 6.54
N TYR A 26 2.22 -0.95 7.10
CA TYR A 26 2.22 -2.38 7.35
C TYR A 26 0.99 -3.03 6.71
N ILE A 27 1.20 -4.23 6.17
CA ILE A 27 0.16 -5.13 5.68
C ILE A 27 0.13 -6.32 6.65
N PHE A 28 -0.97 -6.46 7.38
CA PHE A 28 -1.24 -7.63 8.20
C PHE A 28 -1.91 -8.66 7.29
N THR A 29 -1.07 -9.57 6.77
CA THR A 29 -1.53 -10.67 5.92
C THR A 29 -2.33 -11.67 6.73
N THR A 30 -3.07 -12.52 6.03
CA THR A 30 -3.97 -13.49 6.64
C THR A 30 -3.28 -14.81 6.95
N ARG A 31 -2.07 -15.00 6.40
CA ARG A 31 -1.30 -16.25 6.43
C ARG A 31 0.21 -16.00 6.48
N GLY A 32 0.67 -15.15 7.40
CA GLY A 32 2.09 -14.90 7.57
C GLY A 32 2.38 -13.74 8.50
N ASP A 33 3.64 -13.36 8.55
CA ASP A 33 4.08 -12.20 9.32
C ASP A 33 3.63 -10.88 8.67
N PRO A 34 3.50 -9.79 9.44
CA PRO A 34 3.22 -8.48 8.89
C PRO A 34 4.31 -8.04 7.90
N LEU A 35 3.90 -7.58 6.72
CA LEU A 35 4.80 -7.01 5.72
C LEU A 35 4.91 -5.50 5.92
N ALA A 36 6.12 -5.00 6.17
CA ALA A 36 6.41 -3.58 6.15
C ALA A 36 6.69 -3.10 4.72
N PHE A 37 6.22 -1.90 4.35
CA PHE A 37 6.49 -1.30 3.05
C PHE A 37 6.70 0.22 3.14
N SER A 38 7.47 0.76 2.19
CA SER A 38 7.62 2.19 1.97
C SER A 38 7.76 2.47 0.48
N ILE A 39 6.84 3.26 -0.07
CA ILE A 39 6.78 3.64 -1.48
C ILE A 39 6.96 5.16 -1.55
N LEU A 40 7.99 5.60 -2.27
CA LEU A 40 8.29 7.00 -2.51
C LEU A 40 8.27 7.26 -4.02
N MET A 41 7.41 8.16 -4.48
CA MET A 41 7.32 8.58 -5.87
C MET A 41 7.56 10.08 -5.95
N ASN A 42 8.71 10.47 -6.52
CA ASN A 42 9.18 11.84 -6.59
C ASN A 42 9.45 12.26 -8.03
N GLY A 43 9.45 13.57 -8.27
CA GLY A 43 9.93 14.16 -9.51
C GLY A 43 8.93 14.07 -10.67
N TYR A 44 7.66 13.78 -10.37
CA TYR A 44 6.62 13.86 -11.39
C TYR A 44 6.13 15.29 -11.59
N VAL A 45 5.74 15.57 -12.83
CA VAL A 45 5.04 16.79 -13.23
C VAL A 45 3.55 16.44 -13.27
N ASP A 46 2.68 17.40 -12.95
CA ASP A 46 1.22 17.26 -12.83
C ASP A 46 0.67 16.57 -11.56
N GLU A 47 -0.58 16.13 -11.62
CA GLU A 47 -1.38 15.69 -10.49
C GLU A 47 -0.81 14.46 -9.80
N ALA A 48 -0.97 14.39 -8.47
CA ALA A 48 -0.57 13.23 -7.68
C ALA A 48 -1.45 11.97 -7.91
N LYS A 49 -2.60 12.12 -8.58
CA LYS A 49 -3.63 11.07 -8.69
C LYS A 49 -3.14 9.79 -9.37
N PRO A 50 -2.44 9.82 -10.53
CA PRO A 50 -1.93 8.61 -11.17
C PRO A 50 -0.93 7.86 -10.28
N PHE A 51 -0.09 8.58 -9.54
CA PHE A 51 0.93 8.03 -8.65
C PHE A 51 0.31 7.40 -7.40
N ARG A 52 -0.71 8.04 -6.81
CA ARG A 52 -1.49 7.45 -5.71
C ARG A 52 -2.21 6.18 -6.16
N ASN A 53 -2.84 6.19 -7.34
CA ASN A 53 -3.47 4.99 -7.88
C ASN A 53 -2.46 3.85 -8.11
N LEU A 54 -1.22 4.18 -8.49
CA LEU A 54 -0.16 3.21 -8.64
C LEU A 54 0.30 2.66 -7.28
N GLN A 55 0.44 3.51 -6.25
CA GLN A 55 0.72 3.07 -4.87
C GLN A 55 -0.34 2.09 -4.38
N ASP A 56 -1.62 2.39 -4.59
CA ASP A 56 -2.73 1.51 -4.20
C ASP A 56 -2.65 0.16 -4.92
N LYS A 57 -2.35 0.16 -6.23
CA LYS A 57 -2.14 -1.08 -7.00
C LYS A 57 -0.96 -1.91 -6.48
N ILE A 58 0.15 -1.27 -6.14
CA ILE A 58 1.32 -1.96 -5.58
C ILE A 58 0.95 -2.59 -4.24
N VAL A 59 0.33 -1.82 -3.33
CA VAL A 59 -0.08 -2.32 -2.00
C VAL A 59 -1.06 -3.49 -2.12
N ASN A 60 -2.03 -3.41 -3.04
CA ASN A 60 -2.95 -4.52 -3.30
C ASN A 60 -2.24 -5.76 -3.85
N ALA A 61 -1.26 -5.61 -4.75
CA ALA A 61 -0.48 -6.76 -5.23
C ALA A 61 0.36 -7.40 -4.09
N LEU A 62 0.85 -6.59 -3.15
CA LEU A 62 1.60 -7.08 -2.00
C LEU A 62 0.75 -7.89 -1.00
N THR A 63 -0.58 -7.72 -0.96
CA THR A 63 -1.44 -8.51 -0.05
C THR A 63 -1.57 -9.98 -0.47
N GLU A 64 -1.29 -10.29 -1.75
CA GLU A 64 -1.40 -11.63 -2.32
C GLU A 64 -0.09 -12.43 -2.23
N ILE A 65 1.01 -11.80 -1.82
CA ILE A 65 2.31 -12.45 -1.69
C ILE A 65 2.29 -13.42 -0.50
N LYS A 66 2.66 -14.67 -0.76
CA LYS A 66 2.97 -15.67 0.27
C LYS A 66 4.46 -15.55 0.60
N LEU A 67 4.77 -15.03 1.78
CA LEU A 67 6.12 -14.99 2.34
C LEU A 67 6.37 -16.23 3.21
#